data_AF-A0A8S3B947-F1
#
_entry.id   AF-A0A8S3B947-F1
#
_cell.length_a   1.000
_cell.length_b   1.000
_cell.length_c   1.000
_cell.angle_alpha   90.00
_cell.angle_beta   90.00
_cell.angle_gamma   90.00
#
_symmetry.space_group_name_H-M   'P 1'
#
loop_
_entity.id
_entity.type
_entity.pdbx_description
1 polymer ?
#
loop_
_entity_poly.entity_id
_entity_poly.type
_entity_poly.pdbx_seq_one_letter_code
_entity_poly.pdbx_strand_id
1 'polypeptide(L)' 'MSEEKFHRDPEEYAIFKRLNNKQFSKRLSDVYVTRKTNFKAQLERCMKLISSNGNYREITIHGMGSALE' A
#
# COMPACT_ATOMS: atom_id res chain seq x y z
N MET A 1 -14.06 -4.45 -16.01
CA MET A 1 -13.14 -4.50 -14.86
C MET A 1 -12.91 -3.07 -14.41
N SER A 2 -13.71 -2.61 -13.46
CA SER A 2 -13.67 -1.22 -13.00
C SER A 2 -12.36 -0.98 -12.27
N GLU A 3 -11.52 -0.08 -12.79
CA GLU A 3 -10.34 0.44 -12.09
C GLU A 3 -10.82 1.22 -10.87
N GLU A 4 -11.02 0.51 -9.76
CA GLU A 4 -11.17 1.12 -8.46
C GLU A 4 -9.82 1.75 -8.12
N LYS A 5 -9.71 3.06 -8.36
CA LYS A 5 -8.54 3.88 -8.00
C LYS A 5 -8.45 3.92 -6.47
N PHE A 6 -7.80 2.91 -5.89
CA PHE A 6 -7.46 2.93 -4.48
C PHE A 6 -6.57 4.14 -4.18
N HIS A 7 -7.07 5.01 -3.31
CA HIS A 7 -6.39 6.22 -2.88
C HIS A 7 -5.17 5.79 -2.04
N ARG A 8 -3.96 5.95 -2.60
CA ARG A 8 -2.71 5.66 -1.88
C ARG A 8 -2.55 6.63 -0.72
N ASP A 9 -1.97 6.16 0.37
CA ASP A 9 -1.57 7.00 1.48
C ASP A 9 -0.64 8.14 0.96
N PRO A 10 -0.76 9.38 1.46
CA PRO A 10 0.05 10.50 0.99
C PRO A 10 1.57 10.27 1.15
N GLU A 11 1.99 9.61 2.23
CA GLU A 11 3.40 9.29 2.47
C GLU A 11 3.87 8.21 1.50
N GLU A 12 3.03 7.19 1.25
CA GLU A 12 3.30 6.19 0.22
C GLU A 12 3.42 6.86 -1.15
N TYR A 13 2.49 7.74 -1.50
CA TYR A 13 2.54 8.48 -2.76
C TYR A 13 3.80 9.35 -2.90
N ALA A 14 4.21 10.04 -1.84
CA ALA A 14 5.43 10.85 -1.83
C ALA A 14 6.68 9.99 -2.09
N ILE A 15 6.73 8.78 -1.52
CA ILE A 15 7.84 7.84 -1.70
C ILE A 15 7.89 7.32 -3.14
N PHE A 16 6.76 6.89 -3.69
CA PHE A 16 6.64 6.44 -5.08
C PHE A 16 7.00 7.55 -6.08
N LYS A 17 6.63 8.80 -5.79
CA LYS A 17 7.00 9.93 -6.65
C LYS A 17 8.50 10.19 -6.63
N ARG A 18 9.15 10.06 -5.46
CA ARG A 18 10.59 10.28 -5.31
C ARG A 18 11.41 9.14 -5.90
N LEU A 19 10.98 7.91 -5.66
CA LEU A 19 11.64 6.71 -6.13
C LEU A 19 10.94 6.26 -7.41
N ASN A 20 11.55 6.59 -8.55
CA ASN A 20 11.08 6.28 -9.90
C ASN A 20 10.18 5.03 -9.94
N ASN A 21 8.89 5.23 -10.27
CA ASN A 21 7.77 4.25 -10.23
C ASN A 21 8.05 2.87 -10.85
N LYS A 22 9.18 2.69 -11.54
CA LYS A 22 9.67 1.41 -12.06
C LYS A 22 10.15 0.44 -10.98
N GLN A 23 10.59 0.93 -9.81
CA GLN A 23 11.12 0.08 -8.73
C GLN A 23 10.03 -0.46 -7.80
N PHE A 24 8.81 0.06 -7.89
CA PHE A 24 7.70 -0.37 -7.05
C PHE A 24 6.79 -1.31 -7.83
N SER A 25 6.25 -2.32 -7.13
CA SER A 25 5.22 -3.17 -7.71
C SER A 25 4.03 -2.32 -8.17
N LYS A 26 3.53 -2.65 -9.36
CA LYS A 26 2.31 -2.05 -9.92
C LYS A 26 1.04 -2.68 -9.36
N ARG A 27 1.14 -3.77 -8.60
CA ARG A 27 -0.04 -4.44 -8.05
C ARG A 27 -0.64 -3.57 -6.95
N LEU A 28 -1.95 -3.47 -6.96
CA LEU A 28 -2.71 -2.69 -5.98
C LEU A 28 -2.83 -3.41 -4.63
N SER A 29 -2.48 -4.71 -4.59
CA SER A 29 -2.40 -5.52 -3.37
C SER A 29 -1.11 -5.34 -2.58
N ASP A 30 -0.12 -4.62 -3.12
CA ASP A 30 1.10 -4.28 -2.42
C ASP A 30 0.89 -3.02 -1.57
N VAL A 31 1.21 -3.11 -0.28
CA VAL A 31 1.11 -2.00 0.68
C VAL A 31 2.51 -1.67 1.18
N TYR A 32 2.90 -0.41 1.09
CA TYR A 32 4.23 0.03 1.52
C TYR A 32 4.12 0.82 2.82
N VAL A 33 4.81 0.36 3.86
CA VAL A 33 4.73 0.93 5.21
C VAL A 33 6.07 1.56 5.62
N THR A 34 5.98 2.70 6.31
CA THR A 34 7.12 3.40 6.92
C THR A 34 6.78 3.85 8.33
N ARG A 35 7.75 4.29 9.14
CA ARG A 35 7.46 4.91 10.46
C ARG A 35 6.58 6.16 10.37
N LYS A 36 6.51 6.82 9.21
CA LYS A 36 5.72 8.04 9.03
C LYS A 36 4.28 7.75 8.58
N THR A 37 4.02 6.55 8.07
CA THR A 37 2.65 6.18 7.67
C THR A 37 1.75 6.05 8.89
N ASN A 38 0.51 6.52 8.79
CA ASN A 38 -0.46 6.38 9.87
C ASN A 38 -0.88 4.91 10.00
N PHE A 39 -0.54 4.29 11.14
CA PHE A 39 -0.81 2.88 11.41
C PHE A 39 -2.29 2.52 11.29
N LYS A 40 -3.18 3.33 11.89
CA LYS A 40 -4.62 3.06 11.88
C LYS A 40 -5.19 3.12 10.46
N ALA A 41 -4.77 4.10 9.67
CA ALA A 41 -5.21 4.24 8.29
C ALA A 41 -4.72 3.07 7.42
N GLN A 42 -3.46 2.64 7.58
CA GLN A 42 -2.91 1.50 6.84
C GLN A 42 -3.56 0.18 7.25
N LEU A 43 -3.86 -0.02 8.54
CA LEU A 43 -4.61 -1.19 9.00
C LEU A 43 -6.00 -1.25 8.37
N GLU A 44 -6.74 -0.14 8.39
CA GLU A 44 -8.06 -0.08 7.77
C GLU A 44 -8.00 -0.33 6.26
N ARG A 45 -6.94 0.15 5.58
CA ARG A 45 -6.69 -0.14 4.17
C ARG A 45 -6.43 -1.63 3.93
N CYS A 46 -5.57 -2.27 4.72
CA CYS A 46 -5.32 -3.71 4.63
C CYS A 46 -6.61 -4.51 4.84
N MET A 47 -7.41 -4.13 5.84
CA MET A 47 -8.71 -4.76 6.12
C MET A 47 -9.68 -4.59 4.95
N LYS A 48 -9.73 -3.41 4.31
CA LYS A 48 -10.52 -3.18 3.09
C LYS A 48 -10.03 -4.02 1.92
N LEU A 49 -8.71 -4.11 1.69
CA LEU A 49 -8.13 -4.91 0.62
C LEU A 49 -8.46 -6.40 0.75
N ILE A 50 -8.50 -6.91 1.98
CA ILE A 50 -8.89 -8.31 2.27
C ILE A 50 -10.42 -8.49 2.19
N SER A 51 -11.18 -7.52 2.70
CA SER A 51 -12.65 -7.62 2.79
C SER A 51 -13.37 -7.30 1.49
N SER A 52 -12.72 -6.62 0.54
CA SER A 52 -13.27 -6.37 -0.80
C SER A 52 -13.39 -7.71 -1.54
N ASN A 53 -14.58 -8.33 -1.43
CA ASN A 53 -15.05 -9.58 -2.05
C ASN A 53 -14.28 -10.06 -3.30
N GLY A 54 -13.08 -10.63 -3.11
CA GLY A 54 -12.38 -11.46 -4.10
C GLY A 54 -11.43 -10.77 -5.08
N ASN A 55 -11.11 -9.48 -4.97
CA ASN A 55 -10.19 -8.84 -5.94
C ASN A 55 -8.71 -9.20 -5.72
N TYR A 56 -8.30 -9.52 -4.49
CA TYR A 56 -6.93 -9.89 -4.18
C TYR A 56 -6.89 -11.16 -3.32
N ARG A 57 -6.20 -12.19 -3.80
CA ARG A 57 -6.02 -13.47 -3.07
C ARG A 57 -5.00 -13.36 -1.94
N GLU A 58 -4.05 -12.44 -2.08
CA GLU A 58 -2.99 -12.15 -1.13
C GLU A 58 -2.73 -10.65 -1.10
N ILE A 59 -2.31 -10.15 0.05
CA ILE A 59 -1.75 -8.80 0.21
C ILE A 59 -0.29 -8.94 0.64
N THR A 60 0.58 -8.13 0.06
CA THR A 60 2.02 -8.14 0.39
C THR A 60 2.37 -6.81 1.03
N ILE A 61 2.94 -6.87 2.22
CA ILE A 61 3.32 -5.69 2.97
C ILE A 61 4.84 -5.51 2.86
N HIS A 62 5.25 -4.37 2.31
CA HIS A 62 6.65 -3.99 2.15
C HIS A 62 7.02 -2.99 3.24
N GLY A 63 7.89 -3.41 4.17
CA GLY A 63 8.51 -2.52 5.13
C GLY A 63 9.71 -1.80 4.50
N MET A 64 9.68 -0.46 4.45
CA MET A 64 10.82 0.32 3.96
C MET A 64 11.63 0.89 5.12
N GLY A 65 12.93 0.56 5.16
CA GLY A 65 13.88 1.12 6.13
C GLY A 65 13.54 0.75 7.58
N SER A 66 13.37 1.75 8.44
CA SER A 66 13.16 1.59 9.89
C SER A 66 11.74 1.15 10.29
N ALA A 67 10.90 0.78 9.34
CA ALA A 67 9.50 0.37 9.58
C ALA A 67 9.36 -0.98 10.32
N LEU A 68 10.44 -1.75 10.38
CA LEU A 68 10.52 -3.02 11.09
C LEU A 68 11.07 -2.72 12.49
N GLU A 69 10.21 -2.80 13.51
CA GLU A 69 10.55 -2.69 14.93
C GLU A 69 9.79 -3.74 15.74
#